data_AF-A0A4V2URK1-F1
#
_entry.id   AF-A0A4V2URK1-F1
#
_cell.length_a   1.000
_cell.length_b   1.000
_cell.length_c   1.000
_cell.angle_alpha   90.00
_cell.angle_beta   90.00
_cell.angle_gamma   90.00
#
_symmetry.space_group_name_H-M   'P 1'
#
loop_
_entity.id
_entity.type
_entity.pdbx_description
1 polymer ?
#
loop_
_entity_poly.entity_id
_entity_poly.type
_entity_poly.pdbx_seq_one_letter_code
_entity_poly.pdbx_strand_id
1 'polypeptide(L)'
;MKKVVVFIMTAVLSLSVIACGGKEKETKNDAAKSGSNQTAASADTEAAGEQKYKNLTVDADKKEISFEAVLNGTYFTEPTRHAIVGEDGGNADKSMFRAKAYNVDFNDALEELGLSGDSNVSMDDMSASADKNIVNTGDPLEFFIQWDGQEEIPFKDVIKADKDFDWNVVFTGNRDVAESTQAGCFLCLDSCAAGIAVNTLPVGTTAEGGTQFFANEEVLPDDGTTVTITVRPAE
;
A
#
# COMPACT_ATOMS: atom_id res chain seq x y z
N MET A 1 -6.95 15.82 -49.37
CA MET A 1 -5.48 15.60 -49.51
C MET A 1 -4.92 15.54 -48.10
N LYS A 2 -4.25 14.52 -47.54
CA LYS A 2 -3.72 13.23 -47.98
C LYS A 2 -3.79 12.26 -46.77
N LYS A 3 -4.44 11.12 -47.00
CA LYS A 3 -4.00 9.74 -46.70
C LYS A 3 -3.95 9.23 -45.24
N VAL A 4 -5.02 8.54 -44.91
CA VAL A 4 -5.15 7.41 -43.97
C VAL A 4 -4.20 6.28 -44.40
N VAL A 5 -3.49 5.66 -43.45
CA VAL A 5 -2.78 4.39 -43.66
C VAL A 5 -3.38 3.37 -42.70
N VAL A 6 -4.11 2.42 -43.30
CA VAL A 6 -4.61 1.19 -42.69
C VAL A 6 -3.53 0.13 -42.84
N PHE A 7 -3.16 -0.56 -41.76
CA PHE A 7 -2.37 -1.79 -41.82
C PHE A 7 -3.31 -3.00 -41.67
N ILE A 8 -3.37 -3.82 -42.72
CA ILE A 8 -4.13 -5.07 -42.78
C ILE A 8 -3.20 -6.24 -42.47
N MET A 9 -3.71 -7.13 -41.59
CA MET A 9 -3.46 -8.56 -41.37
C MET A 9 -2.32 -9.28 -42.09
N THR A 10 -1.66 -10.17 -41.34
CA THR A 10 -1.54 -11.58 -41.75
C THR A 10 -1.56 -12.49 -40.54
N ALA A 11 -2.64 -13.28 -40.41
CA ALA A 11 -2.69 -14.47 -39.59
C ALA A 11 -2.06 -15.63 -40.38
N VAL A 12 -1.15 -16.38 -39.75
CA VAL A 12 -0.66 -17.66 -40.28
C VAL A 12 -1.04 -18.74 -39.29
N LEU A 13 -1.91 -19.63 -39.77
CA LEU A 13 -2.37 -20.85 -39.11
C LEU A 13 -1.68 -22.02 -39.81
N SER A 14 -1.01 -22.91 -39.07
CA SER A 14 -0.75 -24.27 -39.53
C SER A 14 -0.53 -25.24 -38.37
N LEU A 15 -1.38 -26.28 -38.36
CA LEU A 15 -1.30 -27.57 -37.66
C LEU A 15 0.09 -28.24 -37.91
N SER A 16 0.60 -29.27 -37.22
CA SER A 16 -0.03 -30.50 -36.69
C SER A 16 1.03 -31.39 -35.98
N VAL A 17 0.62 -32.04 -34.87
CA VAL A 17 0.88 -33.43 -34.37
C VAL A 17 2.22 -34.21 -34.44
N ILE A 18 2.46 -34.90 -33.29
CA ILE A 18 3.04 -36.24 -33.02
C ILE A 18 4.57 -36.43 -33.04
N ALA A 19 5.13 -36.77 -31.88
CA ALA A 19 5.88 -38.03 -31.68
C ALA A 19 6.07 -38.35 -30.19
N CYS A 20 5.59 -39.53 -29.80
CA CYS A 20 5.75 -40.18 -28.50
C CYS A 20 6.77 -41.31 -28.68
N GLY A 21 7.62 -41.59 -27.69
CA GLY A 21 8.30 -42.89 -27.58
C GLY A 21 9.76 -42.83 -27.12
N GLY A 22 10.07 -43.55 -26.04
CA GLY A 22 11.43 -43.94 -25.68
C GLY A 22 11.73 -43.95 -24.19
N LYS A 23 11.26 -44.99 -23.48
CA LYS A 23 11.53 -45.32 -22.08
C LYS A 23 12.43 -46.57 -22.08
N GLU A 24 13.45 -46.61 -21.20
CA GLU A 24 13.99 -47.78 -20.45
C GLU A 24 15.32 -47.36 -19.79
N LYS A 25 15.42 -47.32 -18.44
CA LYS A 25 15.76 -48.41 -17.47
C LYS A 25 17.13 -49.05 -17.76
N GLU A 26 18.01 -49.38 -16.82
CA GLU A 26 18.10 -49.47 -15.35
C GLU A 26 19.63 -49.48 -15.08
N THR A 27 20.19 -49.23 -13.89
CA THR A 27 20.38 -50.28 -12.86
C THR A 27 21.06 -49.67 -11.63
N LYS A 28 20.66 -50.22 -10.47
CA LYS A 28 21.06 -49.98 -9.07
C LYS A 28 22.49 -50.43 -8.71
N ASN A 29 22.97 -49.98 -7.54
CA ASN A 29 23.29 -50.78 -6.34
C ASN A 29 24.02 -49.88 -5.31
N ASP A 30 23.44 -49.65 -4.12
CA ASP A 30 23.70 -50.34 -2.82
C ASP A 30 25.08 -49.97 -2.20
N ALA A 31 25.31 -49.78 -0.90
CA ALA A 31 24.54 -49.73 0.35
C ALA A 31 25.50 -49.33 1.52
N ALA A 32 24.92 -48.84 2.63
CA ALA A 32 25.39 -48.93 4.05
C ALA A 32 26.64 -48.09 4.47
N LYS A 33 26.84 -47.60 5.71
CA LYS A 33 26.37 -47.99 7.06
C LYS A 33 26.72 -46.91 8.13
N SER A 34 25.77 -46.61 9.02
CA SER A 34 25.85 -46.37 10.50
C SER A 34 26.76 -45.31 11.16
N GLY A 35 26.19 -44.59 12.14
CA GLY A 35 26.93 -44.11 13.33
C GLY A 35 26.33 -42.87 14.03
N SER A 36 25.65 -43.08 15.16
CA SER A 36 25.07 -42.07 16.07
C SER A 36 26.13 -41.25 16.85
N ASN A 37 25.92 -39.94 17.07
CA ASN A 37 25.84 -39.35 18.43
C ASN A 37 25.32 -37.90 18.45
N GLN A 38 24.49 -37.60 19.46
CA GLN A 38 23.93 -36.27 19.79
C GLN A 38 24.99 -35.27 20.28
N THR A 39 24.79 -33.97 20.03
CA THR A 39 24.98 -32.89 21.02
C THR A 39 24.11 -31.70 20.60
N ALA A 40 23.34 -31.19 21.56
CA ALA A 40 22.39 -30.10 21.43
C ALA A 40 23.07 -28.73 21.23
N ALA A 41 22.46 -27.89 20.41
CA ALA A 41 22.57 -26.44 20.52
C ALA A 41 21.18 -25.87 20.24
N SER A 42 20.54 -25.38 21.30
CA SER A 42 19.33 -24.58 21.24
C SER A 42 19.64 -23.27 20.53
N ALA A 43 18.91 -22.99 19.47
CA ALA A 43 18.65 -21.64 19.01
C ALA A 43 17.16 -21.64 18.63
N ASP A 44 16.40 -20.85 19.37
CA ASP A 44 14.97 -20.68 19.23
C ASP A 44 14.65 -20.38 17.77
N THR A 45 14.03 -21.36 17.11
CA THR A 45 13.32 -21.12 15.87
C THR A 45 12.00 -20.50 16.30
N GLU A 46 11.98 -19.17 16.40
CA GLU A 46 10.71 -18.45 16.30
C GLU A 46 10.03 -18.97 15.04
N ALA A 47 8.83 -19.49 15.23
CA ALA A 47 8.03 -20.06 14.17
C ALA A 47 7.85 -18.95 13.12
N ALA A 48 8.51 -19.11 11.97
CA ALA A 48 8.14 -18.40 10.76
C ALA A 48 6.73 -18.89 10.41
N GLY A 49 5.72 -18.26 11.03
CA GLY A 49 4.34 -18.35 10.62
C GLY A 49 4.27 -17.96 9.15
N GLU A 50 3.42 -18.66 8.41
CA GLU A 50 3.12 -18.33 7.02
C GLU A 50 2.75 -16.84 6.95
N GLN A 51 3.52 -16.04 6.22
CA GLN A 51 3.28 -14.61 6.09
C GLN A 51 1.94 -14.42 5.37
N LYS A 52 0.90 -14.07 6.13
CA LYS A 52 -0.48 -13.95 5.67
C LYS A 52 -0.63 -12.90 4.58
N TYR A 53 0.07 -11.78 4.71
CA TYR A 53 0.04 -10.65 3.79
C TYR A 53 1.35 -10.53 3.02
N LYS A 54 1.25 -10.15 1.75
CA LYS A 54 2.44 -9.92 0.93
C LYS A 54 2.91 -8.48 1.13
N ASN A 55 4.21 -8.28 1.39
CA ASN A 55 4.86 -6.97 1.55
C ASN A 55 4.28 -6.11 2.71
N LEU A 56 3.59 -6.74 3.66
CA LEU A 56 3.03 -6.12 4.85
C LEU A 56 3.23 -7.07 6.04
N THR A 57 3.59 -6.52 7.19
CA THR A 57 3.79 -7.27 8.43
C THR A 57 2.87 -6.73 9.51
N VAL A 58 2.23 -7.63 10.26
CA VAL A 58 1.41 -7.31 11.43
C VAL A 58 2.14 -7.79 12.68
N ASP A 59 2.44 -6.87 13.59
CA ASP A 59 2.95 -7.15 14.94
C ASP A 59 1.79 -6.98 15.92
N ALA A 60 1.15 -8.10 16.28
CA ALA A 60 -0.01 -8.11 17.16
C ALA A 60 0.34 -7.69 18.61
N ASP A 61 1.58 -7.93 19.05
CA ASP A 61 2.03 -7.60 20.41
C ASP A 61 2.22 -6.09 20.56
N LYS A 62 2.79 -5.43 19.54
CA LYS A 62 2.92 -3.97 19.49
C LYS A 62 1.69 -3.25 18.94
N LYS A 63 0.74 -3.99 18.35
CA LYS A 63 -0.40 -3.46 17.59
C LYS A 63 0.05 -2.54 16.46
N GLU A 64 1.03 -3.01 15.71
CA GLU A 64 1.64 -2.25 14.62
C GLU A 64 1.49 -2.99 13.30
N ILE A 65 1.31 -2.22 12.23
CA ILE A 65 1.41 -2.69 10.85
C ILE A 65 2.58 -1.98 10.21
N SER A 66 3.45 -2.71 9.50
CA SER A 66 4.54 -2.11 8.74
C SER A 66 4.56 -2.59 7.30
N PHE A 67 4.93 -1.69 6.38
CA PHE A 67 5.10 -2.00 4.97
C PHE A 67 6.10 -1.03 4.33
N GLU A 68 6.74 -1.47 3.25
CA GLU A 68 7.65 -0.62 2.50
C GLU A 68 6.89 0.24 1.47
N ALA A 69 7.39 1.45 1.24
CA ALA A 69 6.96 2.32 0.16
C ALA A 69 8.15 3.01 -0.51
N VAL A 70 7.97 3.46 -1.75
CA VAL A 70 8.95 4.26 -2.49
C VAL A 70 8.49 5.71 -2.51
N LEU A 71 9.35 6.62 -2.05
CA LEU A 71 9.11 8.06 -2.10
C LEU A 71 9.11 8.56 -3.55
N ASN A 72 8.17 9.43 -3.87
CA ASN A 72 8.03 10.10 -5.16
C ASN A 72 8.24 11.61 -4.99
N GLY A 73 9.45 12.07 -5.28
CA GLY A 73 9.91 13.44 -5.12
C GLY A 73 9.23 14.45 -6.07
N THR A 74 8.44 13.99 -7.04
CA THR A 74 7.52 14.87 -7.81
C THR A 74 6.70 15.75 -6.87
N TYR A 75 6.24 15.17 -5.75
CA TYR A 75 5.36 15.82 -4.78
C TYR A 75 6.07 16.70 -3.76
N PHE A 76 7.38 16.93 -3.89
CA PHE A 76 8.03 18.03 -3.17
C PHE A 76 7.56 19.39 -3.68
N THR A 77 7.16 19.46 -4.95
CA THR A 77 6.79 20.70 -5.66
C THR A 77 5.40 20.67 -6.31
N GLU A 78 4.86 19.49 -6.63
CA GLU A 78 3.50 19.34 -7.13
C GLU A 78 2.53 19.00 -5.99
N PRO A 79 1.30 19.53 -5.98
CA PRO A 79 0.33 19.20 -4.94
C PRO A 79 -0.35 17.85 -5.21
N THR A 80 -0.69 17.12 -4.15
CA THR A 80 -1.54 15.93 -4.24
C THR A 80 -2.32 15.66 -2.96
N ARG A 81 -3.50 15.07 -3.10
CA ARG A 81 -4.26 14.52 -1.97
C ARG A 81 -3.84 13.10 -1.59
N HIS A 82 -3.07 12.43 -2.44
CA HIS A 82 -2.73 11.03 -2.30
C HIS A 82 -1.41 10.92 -1.53
N ALA A 83 -1.45 10.69 -0.22
CA ALA A 83 -0.23 10.50 0.56
C ALA A 83 0.39 9.13 0.23
N ILE A 84 -0.36 8.06 0.45
CA ILE A 84 0.12 6.69 0.25
C ILE A 84 -0.85 5.95 -0.67
N VAL A 85 -0.34 5.41 -1.78
CA VAL A 85 -1.10 4.58 -2.71
C VAL A 85 -0.26 3.35 -3.05
N GLY A 86 -0.86 2.17 -3.15
CA GLY A 86 -0.17 0.95 -3.59
C GLY A 86 0.41 1.12 -4.99
N GLU A 87 1.58 0.53 -5.25
CA GLU A 87 2.28 0.64 -6.54
C GLU A 87 1.47 0.09 -7.72
N ASP A 88 0.61 -0.90 -7.46
CA ASP A 88 -0.32 -1.48 -8.43
C ASP A 88 -1.67 -0.71 -8.53
N GLY A 89 -1.84 0.36 -7.75
CA GLY A 89 -3.07 1.15 -7.68
C GLY A 89 -3.22 2.17 -8.81
N GLY A 90 -4.46 2.46 -9.22
CA GLY A 90 -4.75 3.41 -10.28
C GLY A 90 -4.31 4.87 -10.02
N ASN A 91 -4.00 5.23 -8.77
CA ASN A 91 -3.44 6.53 -8.39
C ASN A 91 -1.96 6.47 -7.95
N ALA A 92 -1.24 5.38 -8.20
CA ALA A 92 0.15 5.21 -7.76
C ALA A 92 1.09 6.32 -8.26
N ASP A 93 0.93 6.76 -9.51
CA ASP A 93 1.71 7.88 -10.06
C ASP A 93 1.32 9.23 -9.49
N LYS A 94 0.19 9.30 -8.76
CA LYS A 94 -0.34 10.51 -8.16
C LYS A 94 0.03 10.68 -6.69
N SER A 95 0.78 9.75 -6.09
CA SER A 95 1.03 9.72 -4.65
C SER A 95 2.45 10.11 -4.26
N MET A 96 2.57 10.65 -3.04
CA MET A 96 3.85 10.95 -2.39
C MET A 96 4.65 9.67 -2.10
N PHE A 97 3.96 8.61 -1.69
CA PHE A 97 4.55 7.31 -1.39
C PHE A 97 3.82 6.21 -2.17
N ARG A 98 4.58 5.36 -2.84
CA ARG A 98 4.09 4.17 -3.54
C ARG A 98 4.33 2.94 -2.69
N ALA A 99 3.30 2.45 -2.00
CA ALA A 99 3.40 1.28 -1.13
C ALA A 99 3.58 -0.01 -1.94
N LYS A 100 4.47 -0.90 -1.49
CA LYS A 100 4.66 -2.22 -2.10
C LYS A 100 3.59 -3.23 -1.66
N ALA A 101 2.87 -2.93 -0.58
CA ALA A 101 1.75 -3.70 -0.08
C ALA A 101 0.48 -3.46 -0.90
N TYR A 102 -0.48 -4.38 -0.78
CA TYR A 102 -1.82 -4.21 -1.31
C TYR A 102 -2.72 -3.49 -0.30
N ASN A 103 -3.52 -2.52 -0.75
CA ASN A 103 -4.30 -1.67 0.16
C ASN A 103 -5.44 -2.44 0.86
N VAL A 104 -6.00 -3.47 0.24
CA VAL A 104 -7.02 -4.31 0.88
C VAL A 104 -6.40 -5.18 1.98
N ASP A 105 -5.18 -5.68 1.79
CA ASP A 105 -4.43 -6.40 2.84
C ASP A 105 -4.20 -5.48 4.06
N PHE A 106 -3.94 -4.19 3.82
CA PHE A 106 -3.81 -3.20 4.89
C PHE A 106 -5.13 -2.96 5.65
N ASN A 107 -6.27 -2.91 4.97
CA ASN A 107 -7.58 -2.87 5.63
C ASN A 107 -7.77 -4.10 6.53
N ASP A 108 -7.57 -5.30 5.97
CA ASP A 108 -7.79 -6.56 6.68
C ASP A 108 -6.84 -6.70 7.89
N ALA A 109 -5.63 -6.17 7.78
CA ALA A 109 -4.67 -6.12 8.88
C ALA A 109 -5.10 -5.17 10.02
N LEU A 110 -5.70 -4.01 9.70
CA LEU A 110 -6.24 -3.09 10.71
C LEU A 110 -7.42 -3.73 11.47
N GLU A 111 -8.31 -4.42 10.75
CA GLU A 111 -9.42 -5.18 11.36
C GLU A 111 -8.89 -6.33 12.25
N GLU A 112 -7.81 -7.00 11.85
CA GLU A 112 -7.16 -8.05 12.67
C GLU A 112 -6.60 -7.50 13.98
N LEU A 113 -6.13 -6.25 13.99
CA LEU A 113 -5.72 -5.54 15.22
C LEU A 113 -6.90 -5.08 16.08
N GLY A 114 -8.15 -5.33 15.64
CA GLY A 114 -9.38 -5.01 16.35
C GLY A 114 -9.89 -3.58 16.11
N LEU A 115 -9.37 -2.89 15.09
CA LEU A 115 -9.82 -1.55 14.72
C LEU A 115 -11.08 -1.62 13.86
N SER A 116 -11.91 -0.58 13.96
CA SER A 116 -13.16 -0.44 13.21
C SER A 116 -13.23 0.91 12.51
N GLY A 117 -13.81 0.92 11.31
CA GLY A 117 -14.17 2.13 10.59
C GLY A 117 -15.65 2.15 10.23
N ASP A 118 -16.22 3.33 10.05
CA ASP A 118 -17.68 3.48 9.91
C ASP A 118 -18.20 3.35 8.47
N SER A 119 -17.30 3.35 7.48
CA SER A 119 -17.64 3.33 6.04
C SER A 119 -18.71 4.35 5.64
N ASN A 120 -18.64 5.54 6.22
CA ASN A 120 -19.73 6.52 6.21
C ASN A 120 -19.68 7.53 5.06
N VAL A 121 -18.57 7.58 4.30
CA VAL A 121 -18.41 8.42 3.11
C VAL A 121 -18.38 7.56 1.85
N SER A 122 -19.26 7.86 0.90
CA SER A 122 -19.43 7.13 -0.35
C SER A 122 -18.79 7.85 -1.55
N MET A 123 -18.70 7.15 -2.69
CA MET A 123 -18.21 7.77 -3.94
C MET A 123 -19.11 8.91 -4.44
N ASP A 124 -20.40 8.91 -4.13
CA ASP A 124 -21.33 9.98 -4.52
C ASP A 124 -21.03 11.28 -3.76
N ASP A 125 -20.63 11.15 -2.49
CA ASP A 125 -20.25 12.28 -1.64
C ASP A 125 -19.03 13.01 -2.18
N MET A 126 -18.16 12.35 -2.95
CA MET A 126 -16.91 12.92 -3.48
C MET A 126 -17.10 14.11 -4.43
N SER A 127 -18.33 14.37 -4.86
CA SER A 127 -18.70 15.56 -5.63
C SER A 127 -19.06 16.78 -4.77
N ALA A 128 -19.17 16.61 -3.45
CA ALA A 128 -19.50 17.67 -2.50
C ALA A 128 -18.35 18.66 -2.32
N SER A 129 -18.73 19.90 -2.00
CA SER A 129 -17.82 20.94 -1.57
C SER A 129 -17.54 20.84 -0.06
N ALA A 130 -16.39 21.38 0.36
CA ALA A 130 -15.91 21.29 1.74
C ALA A 130 -16.86 21.91 2.78
N ASP A 131 -17.69 22.90 2.42
CA ASP A 131 -18.68 23.52 3.32
C ASP A 131 -19.78 22.56 3.79
N LYS A 132 -19.92 21.41 3.13
CA LYS A 132 -20.85 20.34 3.57
C LYS A 132 -20.34 19.58 4.77
N ASN A 133 -19.06 19.71 5.12
CA ASN A 133 -18.45 19.10 6.30
C ASN A 133 -18.70 17.58 6.39
N ILE A 134 -18.66 16.90 5.23
CA ILE A 134 -18.75 15.44 5.15
C ILE A 134 -17.36 14.90 5.48
N VAL A 135 -17.26 14.11 6.54
CA VAL A 135 -16.00 13.59 7.07
C VAL A 135 -16.11 12.10 7.33
N ASN A 136 -15.05 11.33 7.07
CA ASN A 136 -14.99 9.94 7.51
C ASN A 136 -14.80 9.88 9.03
N THR A 137 -15.32 8.82 9.63
CA THR A 137 -15.17 8.50 11.05
C THR A 137 -14.75 7.04 11.23
N GLY A 138 -14.11 6.76 12.37
CA GLY A 138 -13.59 5.46 12.74
C GLY A 138 -12.47 5.58 13.76
N ASP A 139 -11.80 4.48 14.03
CA ASP A 139 -10.72 4.47 15.02
C ASP A 139 -9.52 5.31 14.55
N PRO A 140 -8.92 6.10 15.45
CA PRO A 140 -7.83 6.99 15.10
C PRO A 140 -6.52 6.22 14.85
N LEU A 141 -5.72 6.71 13.91
CA LEU A 141 -4.45 6.10 13.51
C LEU A 141 -3.31 7.11 13.58
N GLU A 142 -2.15 6.61 13.98
CA GLU A 142 -0.87 7.31 13.78
C GLU A 142 -0.04 6.60 12.72
N PHE A 143 0.61 7.41 11.89
CA PHE A 143 1.50 6.96 10.83
C PHE A 143 2.90 7.49 11.10
N PHE A 144 3.88 6.64 10.87
CA PHE A 144 5.28 6.95 11.00
C PHE A 144 6.08 6.46 9.81
N ILE A 145 7.21 7.12 9.55
CA ILE A 145 8.12 6.80 8.45
C ILE A 145 9.55 6.68 8.97
N GLN A 146 10.28 5.72 8.40
CA GLN A 146 11.68 5.47 8.69
C GLN A 146 12.44 5.02 7.43
N TRP A 147 13.74 5.29 7.39
CA TRP A 147 14.68 4.68 6.43
C TRP A 147 16.01 4.40 7.12
N ASP A 148 16.95 3.79 6.39
CA ASP A 148 18.25 3.41 6.95
C ASP A 148 18.98 4.60 7.58
N GLY A 149 19.43 4.42 8.82
CA GLY A 149 20.10 5.46 9.60
C GLY A 149 19.21 6.58 10.17
N GLN A 150 17.90 6.54 9.95
CA GLN A 150 16.96 7.54 10.42
C GLN A 150 16.10 7.00 11.59
N GLU A 151 15.83 7.84 12.58
CA GLU A 151 14.83 7.55 13.63
C GLU A 151 13.41 7.76 13.09
N GLU A 152 12.44 7.05 13.66
CA GLU A 152 11.04 7.15 13.29
C GLU A 152 10.52 8.62 13.31
N ILE A 153 9.89 9.05 12.22
CA ILE A 153 9.32 10.39 12.07
C ILE A 153 7.79 10.29 11.97
N PRO A 154 7.02 11.08 12.74
CA PRO A 154 5.57 11.18 12.57
C PRO A 154 5.18 11.72 11.19
N PHE A 155 4.15 11.14 10.56
CA PHE A 155 3.72 11.57 9.23
C PHE A 155 3.25 13.03 9.17
N LYS A 156 2.72 13.58 10.27
CA LYS A 156 2.34 15.00 10.34
C LYS A 156 3.50 15.94 10.00
N ASP A 157 4.74 15.52 10.24
CA ASP A 157 5.95 16.33 10.02
C ASP A 157 6.49 16.17 8.59
N VAL A 158 6.09 15.11 7.88
CA VAL A 158 6.53 14.84 6.50
C VAL A 158 5.55 15.34 5.44
N ILE A 159 4.40 15.88 5.85
CA ILE A 159 3.39 16.49 4.99
C ILE A 159 3.38 17.99 5.23
N LYS A 160 3.59 18.78 4.18
CA LYS A 160 3.43 20.24 4.21
C LYS A 160 2.18 20.65 3.44
N ALA A 161 1.58 21.76 3.81
CA ALA A 161 0.43 22.33 3.13
C ALA A 161 0.62 23.83 2.89
N ASP A 162 -0.11 24.38 1.92
CA ASP A 162 -0.14 25.83 1.65
C ASP A 162 -1.00 26.60 2.67
N LYS A 163 -1.81 25.89 3.45
CA LYS A 163 -2.72 26.40 4.48
C LYS A 163 -2.59 25.56 5.74
N ASP A 164 -2.85 26.16 6.89
CA ASP A 164 -2.92 25.44 8.16
C ASP A 164 -4.01 24.36 8.09
N PHE A 165 -3.70 23.20 8.67
CA PHE A 165 -4.63 22.09 8.75
C PHE A 165 -4.36 21.25 9.99
N ASP A 166 -5.39 20.56 10.46
CA ASP A 166 -5.27 19.64 11.57
C ASP A 166 -4.90 18.24 11.06
N TRP A 167 -3.81 17.69 11.60
CA TRP A 167 -3.47 16.30 11.38
C TRP A 167 -4.30 15.41 12.28
N ASN A 168 -5.31 14.77 11.71
CA ASN A 168 -6.11 13.75 12.38
C ASN A 168 -6.48 12.67 11.36
N VAL A 169 -6.02 11.45 11.58
CA VAL A 169 -6.21 10.34 10.63
C VAL A 169 -7.04 9.25 11.29
N VAL A 170 -8.00 8.71 10.53
CA VAL A 170 -8.88 7.62 10.98
C VAL A 170 -8.88 6.47 10.00
N PHE A 171 -9.12 5.26 10.52
CA PHE A 171 -9.46 4.09 9.72
C PHE A 171 -10.91 4.21 9.23
N THR A 172 -11.15 4.06 7.92
CA THR A 172 -12.48 4.24 7.33
C THR A 172 -13.29 2.95 7.26
N GLY A 173 -12.63 1.79 7.19
CA GLY A 173 -13.28 0.50 6.93
C GLY A 173 -13.83 0.34 5.51
N ASN A 174 -13.52 1.27 4.58
CA ASN A 174 -14.06 1.28 3.21
C ASN A 174 -13.44 0.22 2.28
N ARG A 175 -13.28 -1.00 2.77
CA ARG A 175 -12.66 -2.13 2.08
C ARG A 175 -13.25 -2.38 0.69
N ASP A 176 -14.58 -2.47 0.60
CA ASP A 176 -15.30 -2.80 -0.65
C ASP A 176 -15.17 -1.68 -1.70
N VAL A 177 -15.17 -0.42 -1.26
CA VAL A 177 -14.95 0.73 -2.15
C VAL A 177 -13.50 0.73 -2.64
N ALA A 178 -12.54 0.47 -1.76
CA ALA A 178 -11.14 0.42 -2.11
C ALA A 178 -10.82 -0.71 -3.10
N GLU A 179 -11.43 -1.89 -2.92
CA GLU A 179 -11.30 -3.03 -3.83
C GLU A 179 -11.96 -2.77 -5.19
N SER A 180 -13.20 -2.26 -5.20
CA SER A 180 -13.95 -2.05 -6.45
C SER A 180 -13.43 -0.89 -7.31
N THR A 181 -12.89 0.16 -6.69
CA THR A 181 -12.34 1.31 -7.43
C THR A 181 -10.93 1.04 -7.96
N GLN A 182 -10.22 0.07 -7.37
CA GLN A 182 -8.81 -0.22 -7.66
C GLN A 182 -7.90 1.03 -7.59
N ALA A 183 -8.30 2.04 -6.80
CA ALA A 183 -7.55 3.28 -6.65
C ALA A 183 -6.21 3.04 -5.94
N GLY A 184 -6.15 2.03 -5.08
CA GLY A 184 -4.97 1.63 -4.31
C GLY A 184 -4.70 2.50 -3.08
N CYS A 185 -5.63 3.36 -2.66
CA CYS A 185 -5.38 4.36 -1.63
C CYS A 185 -5.24 3.74 -0.24
N PHE A 186 -4.06 3.88 0.37
CA PHE A 186 -3.82 3.59 1.78
C PHE A 186 -4.18 4.80 2.64
N LEU A 187 -3.66 5.98 2.29
CA LEU A 187 -3.87 7.23 3.03
C LEU A 187 -4.18 8.39 2.08
N CYS A 188 -5.36 9.01 2.25
CA CYS A 188 -5.72 10.27 1.62
C CYS A 188 -5.62 11.44 2.62
N LEU A 189 -5.27 12.64 2.14
CA LEU A 189 -5.11 13.86 2.95
C LEU A 189 -6.42 14.64 3.15
N ASP A 190 -7.53 14.07 2.75
CA ASP A 190 -8.90 14.52 3.02
C ASP A 190 -9.83 13.30 3.05
N SER A 191 -11.07 13.49 3.53
CA SER A 191 -12.07 12.43 3.70
C SER A 191 -12.51 11.85 2.34
N CYS A 192 -11.72 10.92 1.84
CA CYS A 192 -11.95 10.22 0.58
C CYS A 192 -12.67 8.90 0.82
N ALA A 193 -13.67 8.58 0.01
CA ALA A 193 -14.36 7.28 0.06
C ALA A 193 -13.44 6.09 -0.29
N ALA A 194 -12.42 6.31 -1.13
CA ALA A 194 -11.54 5.23 -1.59
C ALA A 194 -10.34 4.94 -0.66
N GLY A 195 -10.07 5.81 0.32
CA GLY A 195 -8.93 5.66 1.23
C GLY A 195 -9.26 4.70 2.37
N ILE A 196 -8.37 3.74 2.64
CA ILE A 196 -8.47 2.87 3.84
C ILE A 196 -8.25 3.69 5.11
N ALA A 197 -7.28 4.60 5.11
CA ALA A 197 -7.12 5.65 6.10
C ALA A 197 -7.26 7.01 5.42
N VAL A 198 -7.74 7.99 6.17
CA VAL A 198 -7.90 9.36 5.67
C VAL A 198 -7.65 10.38 6.75
N ASN A 199 -7.13 11.54 6.36
CA ASN A 199 -7.25 12.71 7.20
C ASN A 199 -8.73 13.15 7.26
N THR A 200 -9.23 13.52 8.45
CA THR A 200 -10.63 13.90 8.68
C THR A 200 -11.00 15.30 8.17
N LEU A 201 -10.14 15.94 7.38
CA LEU A 201 -10.53 17.12 6.60
C LEU A 201 -11.73 16.80 5.70
N PRO A 202 -12.70 17.72 5.54
CA PRO A 202 -13.91 17.46 4.75
C PRO A 202 -13.64 17.01 3.32
N VAL A 203 -14.57 16.24 2.76
CA VAL A 203 -14.64 15.99 1.31
C VAL A 203 -14.55 17.32 0.55
N GLY A 204 -13.75 17.37 -0.52
CA GLY A 204 -13.60 18.57 -1.34
C GLY A 204 -12.61 19.59 -0.80
N THR A 205 -11.93 19.31 0.32
CA THR A 205 -10.84 20.16 0.83
C THR A 205 -9.74 20.38 -0.19
N THR A 206 -9.45 19.37 -1.02
CA THR A 206 -8.41 19.41 -2.07
C THR A 206 -8.95 19.76 -3.46
N ALA A 207 -10.21 20.23 -3.56
CA ALA A 207 -10.79 20.70 -4.81
C ALA A 207 -10.11 21.98 -5.32
N GLU A 208 -10.48 22.46 -6.51
CA GLU A 208 -9.93 23.68 -7.10
C GLU A 208 -10.03 24.88 -6.13
N GLY A 209 -8.91 25.55 -5.84
CA GLY A 209 -8.82 26.63 -4.85
C GLY A 209 -8.74 26.18 -3.38
N GLY A 210 -8.81 24.87 -3.14
CA GLY A 210 -8.70 24.21 -1.84
C GLY A 210 -7.28 24.16 -1.29
N THR A 211 -7.06 23.35 -0.25
CA THR A 211 -5.73 23.14 0.35
C THR A 211 -4.87 22.27 -0.55
N GLN A 212 -3.63 22.69 -0.73
CA GLN A 212 -2.62 22.00 -1.52
C GLN A 212 -1.62 21.34 -0.57
N PHE A 213 -1.44 20.02 -0.70
CA PHE A 213 -0.51 19.26 0.12
C PHE A 213 0.68 18.76 -0.69
N PHE A 214 1.83 18.70 -0.04
CA PHE A 214 3.10 18.32 -0.63
C PHE A 214 3.87 17.43 0.35
N ALA A 215 4.80 16.65 -0.18
CA ALA A 215 5.82 15.98 0.61
C ALA A 215 6.83 17.02 1.12
N ASN A 216 7.25 16.89 2.39
CA ASN A 216 8.19 17.82 3.01
C ASN A 216 9.65 17.43 2.71
N GLU A 217 10.24 18.04 1.68
CA GLU A 217 11.64 17.81 1.27
C GLU A 217 12.68 18.17 2.34
N GLU A 218 12.34 18.98 3.34
CA GLU A 218 13.27 19.34 4.42
C GLU A 218 13.46 18.19 5.43
N VAL A 219 12.51 17.26 5.46
CA VAL A 219 12.46 16.14 6.42
C VAL A 219 12.69 14.81 5.72
N LEU A 220 12.18 14.66 4.49
CA LEU A 220 12.21 13.40 3.73
C LEU A 220 13.56 13.14 3.04
N PRO A 221 13.88 11.86 2.76
CA PRO A 221 15.08 11.51 2.01
C PRO A 221 14.94 11.85 0.52
N ASP A 222 15.99 11.57 -0.26
CA ASP A 222 15.99 11.77 -1.70
C ASP A 222 14.90 10.94 -2.41
N ASP A 223 14.42 11.46 -3.55
CA ASP A 223 13.47 10.78 -4.44
C ASP A 223 13.88 9.33 -4.74
N GLY A 224 12.91 8.42 -4.81
CA GLY A 224 13.12 7.00 -5.07
C GLY A 224 13.64 6.19 -3.86
N THR A 225 13.91 6.83 -2.72
CA THR A 225 14.28 6.12 -1.49
C THR A 225 13.15 5.19 -1.05
N THR A 226 13.50 3.94 -0.73
CA THR A 226 12.59 3.01 -0.06
C THR A 226 12.54 3.35 1.42
N VAL A 227 11.33 3.53 1.93
CA VAL A 227 11.04 3.84 3.32
C VAL A 227 10.15 2.75 3.91
N THR A 228 10.24 2.56 5.22
CA THR A 228 9.28 1.77 6.00
C THR A 228 8.24 2.70 6.57
N ILE A 229 6.97 2.36 6.36
CA ILE A 229 5.83 3.04 6.97
C ILE A 229 5.30 2.13 8.07
N THR A 230 5.13 2.68 9.26
CA THR A 230 4.55 2.00 10.43
C THR A 230 3.23 2.68 10.79
N VAL A 231 2.20 1.89 11.08
CA VAL A 231 0.87 2.35 11.44
C VAL A 231 0.46 1.70 12.76
N ARG A 232 -0.09 2.49 13.68
CA ARG A 232 -0.63 2.01 14.96
C ARG A 232 -1.89 2.77 15.36
N PRO A 233 -2.75 2.22 16.24
CA PRO A 233 -3.83 2.98 16.85
C PRO A 233 -3.28 4.23 17.54
N ALA A 234 -3.98 5.37 17.43
CA ALA A 234 -3.65 6.54 18.24
C ALA A 234 -4.09 6.34 19.70
N GLU A 235 -3.32 6.86 20.65
CA GLU A 235 -3.61 6.81 22.09
C GLU A 235 -4.62 7.88 22.56
#